data_AF-A0A0G1EWI7-F1
#
_entry.id   AF-A0A0G1EWI7-F1
#
_cell.length_a   1.000
_cell.length_b   1.000
_cell.length_c   1.000
_cell.angle_alpha   90.00
_cell.angle_beta   90.00
_cell.angle_gamma   90.00
#
_symmetry.space_group_name_H-M   'P 1'
#
loop_
_entity.id
_entity.type
_entity.pdbx_description
1 polymer ?
#
loop_
_entity_poly.entity_id
_entity_poly.type
_entity_poly.pdbx_seq_one_letter_code
_entity_poly.pdbx_strand_id
1 'polypeptide(L)'
;MTMVRPVLRDDPFAGVGWSTSLALLALKKLQVGVALSGEECESIRNTRMFAGQLLLQHSDVFSAEGRRADLFRAKAPQSLTLERLEQLEKDISDVSRALDCSVTFDGVWTVLLKRAQETVLSVLEVVNVCRS
;
A
#
# COMPACT_ATOMS: atom_id res chain seq x y z
N MET A 1 14.94 1.85 -19.50
CA MET A 1 15.55 1.46 -18.21
C MET A 1 14.57 0.54 -17.49
N THR A 2 14.83 -0.76 -17.48
CA THR A 2 14.02 -1.74 -16.73
C THR A 2 14.52 -1.74 -15.29
N MET A 3 13.70 -1.28 -14.34
CA MET A 3 14.03 -1.44 -12.92
C MET A 3 13.99 -2.93 -12.58
N VAL A 4 15.15 -3.49 -12.22
CA VAL A 4 15.27 -4.87 -11.77
C VAL A 4 14.71 -4.94 -10.35
N ARG A 5 13.60 -5.68 -10.15
CA ARG A 5 13.07 -5.97 -8.81
C ARG A 5 14.10 -6.81 -8.03
N PRO A 6 14.66 -6.33 -6.91
CA PRO A 6 15.52 -7.15 -6.09
C PRO A 6 14.67 -8.24 -5.42
N VAL A 7 14.89 -9.50 -5.79
CA VAL A 7 14.29 -10.66 -5.12
C VAL A 7 15.24 -11.09 -4.01
N LEU A 8 15.09 -10.51 -2.83
CA LEU A 8 15.67 -11.07 -1.60
C LEU A 8 14.82 -12.30 -1.26
N ARG A 9 15.32 -13.50 -1.59
CA ARG A 9 14.56 -14.77 -1.55
C ARG A 9 13.99 -15.14 -0.17
N ASP A 10 14.49 -14.53 0.91
CA ASP A 10 14.09 -14.84 2.29
C ASP A 10 13.34 -13.69 2.99
N ASP A 11 13.15 -12.55 2.32
CA ASP A 11 12.48 -11.40 2.92
C ASP A 11 10.97 -11.41 2.54
N PRO A 12 10.07 -11.79 3.46
CA PRO A 12 8.63 -11.88 3.17
C PRO A 12 7.99 -10.51 2.84
N PHE A 13 8.71 -9.42 3.11
CA PHE A 13 8.27 -8.05 2.93
C PHE A 13 8.95 -7.34 1.76
N ALA A 14 9.98 -7.89 1.10
CA ALA A 14 10.69 -7.21 0.02
C ALA A 14 9.75 -6.75 -1.11
N GLY A 15 8.88 -7.64 -1.58
CA GLY A 15 7.90 -7.31 -2.63
C GLY A 15 6.82 -6.31 -2.17
N VAL A 16 6.42 -6.40 -0.90
CA VAL A 16 5.45 -5.47 -0.28
C VAL A 16 6.08 -4.09 -0.13
N GLY A 17 7.33 -4.02 0.33
CA GLY A 17 8.09 -2.78 0.49
C GLY A 17 8.31 -2.07 -0.84
N TRP A 18 8.66 -2.80 -1.90
CA TRP A 18 8.75 -2.26 -3.25
C TRP A 18 7.42 -1.66 -3.71
N SER A 19 6.35 -2.46 -3.65
CA SER A 19 5.04 -2.05 -4.15
C SER A 19 4.48 -0.87 -3.36
N THR A 20 4.63 -0.88 -2.03
CA THR A 20 4.19 0.20 -1.14
C THR A 20 4.98 1.49 -1.37
N SER A 21 6.29 1.38 -1.62
CA SER A 21 7.12 2.55 -1.96
C SER A 21 6.72 3.16 -3.30
N LEU A 22 6.48 2.31 -4.32
CA LEU A 22 6.06 2.78 -5.63
C LEU A 22 4.63 3.33 -5.62
N ALA A 23 3.73 2.75 -4.82
CA ALA A 23 2.38 3.28 -4.60
C ALA A 23 2.42 4.66 -3.95
N LEU A 24 3.30 4.90 -2.97
CA LEU A 24 3.48 6.21 -2.35
C LEU A 24 3.89 7.28 -3.38
N LEU A 25 4.84 6.93 -4.27
CA LEU A 25 5.25 7.81 -5.38
C LEU A 25 4.12 8.05 -6.37
N ALA A 26 3.36 7.01 -6.72
CA ALA A 26 2.21 7.10 -7.61
C ALA A 26 1.14 8.04 -7.05
N LEU A 27 0.79 7.91 -5.76
CA LEU A 27 -0.15 8.82 -5.12
C LEU A 27 0.34 10.27 -5.14
N LYS A 28 1.65 10.51 -5.03
CA LYS A 28 2.24 11.86 -5.15
C LYS A 28 2.13 12.40 -6.56
N LYS A 29 2.34 11.56 -7.58
CA LYS A 29 2.14 11.95 -8.98
C LYS A 29 0.70 12.38 -9.26
N LEU A 30 -0.28 11.65 -8.73
CA LEU A 30 -1.70 12.02 -8.88
C LEU A 30 -2.01 13.41 -8.31
N GLN A 31 -1.42 13.77 -7.16
CA GLN A 31 -1.61 15.11 -6.58
C GLN A 31 -1.07 16.25 -7.46
N VAL A 32 -0.05 15.99 -8.29
CA VAL A 32 0.54 17.00 -9.18
C VAL A 32 0.06 16.84 -10.63
N GLY A 33 -1.00 16.05 -10.86
CA GLY A 33 -1.59 15.87 -12.18
C GLY A 33 -0.73 15.07 -13.16
N VAL A 34 0.20 14.25 -12.67
CA VAL A 34 1.08 13.43 -13.50
C VAL A 34 0.46 12.06 -13.73
N ALA A 35 0.39 11.64 -15.00
CA ALA A 35 -0.11 10.34 -15.39
C ALA A 35 0.74 9.19 -14.81
N LEU A 36 0.07 8.10 -14.44
CA LEU A 36 0.72 6.90 -13.91
C LEU A 36 1.08 5.91 -15.01
N SER A 37 2.20 5.22 -14.82
CA SER A 37 2.56 4.03 -15.58
C SER A 37 1.76 2.80 -15.12
N GLY A 38 1.75 1.74 -15.94
CA GLY A 38 1.10 0.49 -15.57
C GLY A 38 1.66 -0.14 -14.28
N GLU A 39 2.97 -0.02 -14.04
CA GLU A 39 3.62 -0.53 -12.82
C GLU A 39 3.17 0.25 -11.57
N GLU A 40 2.93 1.55 -11.71
CA GLU A 40 2.44 2.41 -10.63
C GLU A 40 0.99 2.09 -10.28
N CYS A 41 0.12 1.90 -11.28
CA CYS A 41 -1.25 1.43 -11.06
C CYS A 41 -1.27 0.05 -10.38
N GLU A 42 -0.41 -0.86 -10.84
CA GLU A 42 -0.30 -2.20 -10.26
C GLU A 42 0.24 -2.17 -8.82
N SER A 43 1.15 -1.24 -8.52
CA SER A 43 1.67 -1.04 -7.17
C SER A 43 0.58 -0.53 -6.22
N ILE A 44 -0.27 0.40 -6.67
CA ILE A 44 -1.45 0.86 -5.91
C ILE A 44 -2.36 -0.33 -5.59
N ARG A 45 -2.67 -1.20 -6.58
CA ARG A 45 -3.49 -2.40 -6.37
C ARG A 45 -2.85 -3.39 -5.39
N ASN A 46 -1.54 -3.63 -5.52
CA ASN A 46 -0.80 -4.51 -4.61
C ASN A 46 -0.78 -3.99 -3.17
N THR A 47 -0.62 -2.68 -2.97
CA THR A 47 -0.70 -2.06 -1.64
C THR A 47 -2.11 -2.19 -1.05
N ARG A 48 -3.16 -2.04 -1.87
CA ARG A 48 -4.55 -2.32 -1.43
C ARG A 48 -4.73 -3.76 -0.99
N MET A 49 -4.28 -4.73 -1.78
CA MET A 49 -4.40 -6.14 -1.45
C MET A 49 -3.68 -6.47 -0.15
N PHE A 50 -2.49 -5.92 0.06
CA PHE A 50 -1.77 -6.07 1.32
C PHE A 50 -2.53 -5.45 2.50
N ALA A 51 -3.05 -4.23 2.37
CA ALA A 51 -3.89 -3.61 3.41
C ALA A 51 -5.12 -4.48 3.72
N GLY A 52 -5.78 -5.03 2.70
CA GLY A 52 -6.88 -5.99 2.87
C GLY A 52 -6.46 -7.26 3.63
N GLN A 53 -5.30 -7.83 3.33
CA GLN A 53 -4.75 -8.98 4.06
C GLN A 53 -4.54 -8.66 5.55
N LEU A 54 -4.10 -7.43 5.87
CA LEU A 54 -3.93 -7.00 7.26
C LEU A 54 -5.26 -6.88 8.03
N LEU A 55 -6.39 -6.71 7.33
CA LEU A 55 -7.73 -6.62 7.94
C LEU A 55 -8.38 -7.98 8.18
N LEU A 56 -7.94 -9.04 7.50
CA LEU A 56 -8.49 -10.38 7.66
C LEU A 56 -8.08 -10.98 9.02
N GLN A 57 -9.02 -11.06 9.96
CA GLN A 57 -8.77 -11.57 11.33
C GLN A 57 -8.50 -13.08 11.43
N HIS A 58 -8.59 -13.84 10.33
CA HIS A 58 -8.40 -15.30 10.32
C HIS A 58 -7.72 -15.78 9.05
N SER A 59 -6.72 -15.05 8.55
CA SER A 59 -5.86 -15.62 7.52
C SER A 59 -5.27 -16.92 8.06
N ASP A 60 -5.37 -18.00 7.29
CA ASP A 60 -4.78 -19.29 7.62
C ASP A 60 -3.35 -19.03 8.14
N VAL A 61 -3.12 -19.20 9.44
CA VAL A 61 -1.85 -18.84 10.10
C VAL A 61 -0.71 -19.69 9.53
N PHE A 62 -1.05 -20.79 8.85
CA PHE A 62 -0.11 -21.65 8.15
C PHE A 62 0.23 -21.14 6.73
N SER A 63 -0.49 -20.17 6.18
CA SER A 63 -0.14 -19.46 4.94
C SER A 63 1.01 -18.47 5.15
N ALA A 64 1.76 -18.17 4.08
CA ALA A 64 2.84 -17.19 4.13
C ALA A 64 2.29 -15.76 4.36
N GLU A 65 1.12 -15.49 3.80
CA GLU A 65 0.38 -14.23 3.92
C GLU A 65 -0.10 -14.00 5.36
N GLY A 66 -0.64 -15.03 6.02
CA GLY A 66 -1.06 -14.97 7.42
C GLY A 66 0.10 -14.67 8.36
N ARG A 67 1.20 -15.42 8.24
CA ARG A 67 2.42 -15.16 9.03
C ARG A 67 2.97 -13.74 8.85
N ARG A 68 2.93 -13.23 7.61
CA ARG A 68 3.37 -11.87 7.31
C ARG A 68 2.46 -10.82 7.94
N ALA A 69 1.14 -11.02 7.88
CA ALA A 69 0.17 -10.12 8.50
C ALA A 69 0.33 -10.08 10.02
N ASP A 70 0.56 -11.23 10.66
CA ASP A 70 0.78 -11.31 12.10
C ASP A 70 2.09 -10.64 12.51
N LEU A 71 3.18 -10.86 11.76
CA LEU A 71 4.45 -10.17 11.99
C LEU A 71 4.32 -8.65 11.82
N PHE A 72 3.55 -8.20 10.83
CA PHE A 72 3.26 -6.79 10.65
C PHE A 72 2.49 -6.21 11.84
N ARG A 73 1.39 -6.85 12.25
CA ARG A 73 0.56 -6.39 13.38
C ARG A 73 1.35 -6.36 14.70
N ALA A 74 2.24 -7.32 14.92
CA ALA A 74 3.10 -7.36 16.11
C ALA A 74 4.11 -6.20 16.18
N LYS A 75 4.45 -5.59 15.03
CA LYS A 75 5.40 -4.46 14.92
C LYS A 75 4.70 -3.12 14.69
N ALA A 76 3.41 -3.12 14.35
CA ALA A 76 2.66 -1.91 14.07
C ALA A 76 2.54 -1.03 15.32
N PRO A 77 2.84 0.27 15.23
CA PRO A 77 2.63 1.20 16.33
C PRO A 77 1.13 1.34 16.61
N GLN A 78 0.77 1.73 17.83
CA GLN A 78 -0.63 1.99 18.22
C GLN A 78 -1.31 3.06 17.33
N SER A 79 -0.52 3.92 16.68
CA SER A 79 -1.00 4.95 15.75
C SER A 79 -1.47 4.38 14.40
N LEU A 80 -1.12 3.14 14.04
CA LEU A 80 -1.59 2.44 12.85
C LEU A 80 -2.67 1.44 13.25
N THR A 81 -3.87 1.97 13.55
CA THR A 81 -5.02 1.19 14.00
C THR A 81 -5.68 0.41 12.86
N LEU A 82 -6.54 -0.56 13.23
CA LEU A 82 -7.39 -1.28 12.28
C LEU A 82 -8.26 -0.30 11.46
N GLU A 83 -8.88 0.69 12.10
CA GLU A 83 -9.69 1.72 11.45
C GLU A 83 -8.90 2.51 10.39
N ARG A 84 -7.61 2.81 10.65
CA ARG A 84 -6.76 3.48 9.65
C ARG A 84 -6.45 2.56 8.47
N LEU A 85 -6.29 1.26 8.70
CA LEU A 85 -6.11 0.28 7.62
C LEU A 85 -7.39 0.09 6.80
N GLU A 86 -8.57 0.10 7.43
CA GLU A 86 -9.87 0.09 6.74
C GLU A 86 -10.06 1.35 5.89
N GLN A 87 -9.75 2.52 6.46
CA GLN A 87 -9.81 3.77 5.72
C GLN A 87 -8.83 3.79 4.56
N LEU A 88 -7.63 3.23 4.72
CA LEU A 88 -6.65 3.10 3.65
C LEU A 88 -7.15 2.18 2.52
N GLU A 89 -7.73 1.03 2.85
CA GLU A 89 -8.31 0.12 1.87
C GLU A 89 -9.37 0.83 1.03
N LYS A 90 -10.26 1.56 1.71
CA LYS A 90 -11.31 2.36 1.07
C LYS A 90 -10.73 3.47 0.18
N ASP A 91 -9.79 4.25 0.69
CA ASP A 91 -9.17 5.36 -0.06
C ASP A 91 -8.47 4.86 -1.32
N ILE A 92 -7.70 3.78 -1.21
CA ILE A 92 -7.02 3.18 -2.38
C ILE A 92 -8.05 2.54 -3.33
N SER A 93 -9.12 1.94 -2.83
CA SER A 93 -10.21 1.41 -3.65
C SER A 93 -10.87 2.50 -4.50
N ASP A 94 -11.12 3.67 -3.89
CA ASP A 94 -11.70 4.82 -4.59
C ASP A 94 -10.71 5.42 -5.62
N VAL A 95 -9.41 5.51 -5.29
CA VAL A 95 -8.36 5.91 -6.27
C VAL A 95 -8.29 4.92 -7.43
N SER A 96 -8.30 3.62 -7.14
CA SER A 96 -8.23 2.57 -8.17
C SER A 96 -9.43 2.66 -9.11
N ARG A 97 -10.63 2.85 -8.56
CA ARG A 97 -11.86 3.03 -9.35
C ARG A 97 -11.81 4.29 -10.21
N ALA A 98 -11.29 5.39 -9.66
CA ALA A 98 -11.11 6.64 -10.41
C ALA A 98 -10.12 6.46 -11.58
N LEU A 99 -9.02 5.73 -11.37
CA LEU A 99 -8.06 5.38 -12.42
C LEU A 99 -8.71 4.53 -13.52
N ASP A 100 -9.45 3.49 -13.14
CA ASP A 100 -10.13 2.60 -14.11
C ASP A 100 -11.20 3.36 -14.92
N CYS A 101 -11.85 4.36 -14.31
CA CYS A 101 -12.83 5.24 -14.97
C CYS A 101 -12.20 6.46 -15.68
N SER A 102 -10.87 6.57 -15.74
CA SER A 102 -10.16 7.72 -16.34
C SER A 102 -10.57 9.08 -15.76
N VAL A 103 -10.89 9.13 -14.47
CA VAL A 103 -11.26 10.35 -13.75
C VAL A 103 -10.03 11.24 -13.60
N THR A 104 -10.22 12.55 -13.79
CA THR A 104 -9.17 13.54 -13.52
C THR A 104 -9.07 13.80 -12.02
N PHE A 105 -7.86 13.69 -11.46
CA PHE A 105 -7.61 14.00 -10.06
C PHE A 105 -7.42 15.51 -9.90
N ASP A 106 -8.44 16.17 -9.37
CA ASP A 106 -8.48 17.62 -9.11
C ASP A 106 -8.39 17.95 -7.61
N GLY A 107 -8.69 19.21 -7.26
CA GLY A 107 -8.67 19.69 -5.87
C GLY A 107 -9.51 18.87 -4.90
N VAL A 108 -10.59 18.22 -5.35
CA VAL A 108 -11.48 17.39 -4.52
C VAL A 108 -10.75 16.16 -3.99
N TRP A 109 -9.82 15.62 -4.78
CA TRP A 109 -9.06 14.41 -4.43
C TRP A 109 -7.91 14.67 -3.46
N THR A 110 -7.50 15.94 -3.28
CA THR A 110 -6.32 16.32 -2.50
C THR A 110 -6.33 15.74 -1.08
N VAL A 111 -7.46 15.86 -0.39
CA VAL A 111 -7.61 15.39 1.00
C VAL A 111 -7.50 13.87 1.08
N LEU A 112 -8.18 13.16 0.15
CA LEU A 112 -8.14 11.71 0.07
C LEU A 112 -6.73 11.23 -0.25
N LEU A 113 -6.10 11.78 -1.28
CA LEU A 113 -4.74 11.41 -1.70
C LEU A 113 -3.72 11.67 -0.59
N LYS A 114 -3.83 12.79 0.12
CA LYS A 114 -2.92 13.11 1.24
C LYS A 114 -3.08 12.12 2.40
N ARG A 115 -4.32 11.81 2.79
CA ARG A 115 -4.61 10.83 3.84
C ARG A 115 -4.12 9.43 3.46
N ALA A 116 -4.35 9.03 2.21
CA ALA A 116 -3.84 7.76 1.68
C ALA A 116 -2.32 7.72 1.75
N GLN A 117 -1.61 8.76 1.31
CA GLN A 117 -0.14 8.82 1.38
C GLN A 117 0.39 8.72 2.81
N GLU A 118 -0.19 9.46 3.77
CA GLU A 118 0.24 9.43 5.17
C GLU A 118 0.10 8.02 5.76
N THR A 119 -0.98 7.32 5.41
CA THR A 119 -1.24 5.97 5.91
C THR A 119 -0.38 4.92 5.17
N VAL A 120 -0.17 5.06 3.85
CA VAL A 120 0.78 4.24 3.07
C VAL A 120 2.20 4.38 3.61
N LEU A 121 2.61 5.61 3.96
CA LEU A 121 3.91 5.86 4.58
C LEU A 121 4.03 5.14 5.92
N SER A 122 3.01 5.23 6.77
CA SER A 122 2.98 4.52 8.06
C SER A 122 3.07 3.00 7.86
N VAL A 123 2.38 2.45 6.86
CA VAL A 123 2.48 1.03 6.50
C VAL A 123 3.90 0.69 6.03
N LEU A 124 4.51 1.53 5.20
CA LEU A 124 5.87 1.32 4.69
C LEU A 124 6.92 1.35 5.82
N GLU A 125 6.76 2.22 6.81
CA GLU A 125 7.62 2.28 7.99
C GLU A 125 7.57 0.97 8.77
N VAL A 126 6.38 0.42 9.02
CA VAL A 126 6.23 -0.88 9.70
C VAL A 126 6.81 -2.00 8.85
N VAL A 127 6.56 -2.00 7.53
CA VAL A 127 7.17 -2.96 6.59
C VAL A 127 8.69 -2.93 6.70
N ASN A 128 9.32 -1.75 6.77
CA ASN A 128 10.77 -1.64 6.92
C ASN A 128 11.27 -2.14 8.28
N VAL A 129 10.51 -1.93 9.37
CA VAL A 129 10.81 -2.51 10.68
C VAL A 129 10.76 -4.04 10.64
N CYS A 130 9.79 -4.62 9.94
CA CYS A 130 9.68 -6.09 9.82
C CYS A 130 10.82 -6.74 9.00
N ARG A 131 11.58 -5.93 8.24
CA ARG A 131 12.72 -6.37 7.41
C ARG A 131 14.07 -6.24 8.13
N SER A 132 14.11 -5.55 9.26
CA SER A 132 15.32 -5.27 10.07
C SER A 132 15.47 -6.31 11.18
#